data_AF-A0A8H8C8T4-F1
#
_entry.id   AF-A0A8H8C8T4-F1
#
_cell.length_a   1.000
_cell.length_b   1.000
_cell.length_c   1.000
_cell.angle_alpha   90.00
_cell.angle_beta   90.00
_cell.angle_gamma   90.00
#
_symmetry.space_group_name_H-M   'P 1'
#
loop_
_entity.id
_entity.type
_entity.pdbx_description
1 polymer ?
#
loop_
_entity_poly.entity_id
_entity_poly.type
_entity_poly.pdbx_seq_one_letter_code
_entity_poly.pdbx_strand_id
1 'polypeptide(L)'
;MRISFRRRPRSGGSSNSVSATDSTISTATSAQLALPSLPLQPGDQPQAVAPGRKITALEIRDLNELIRKRYALDVEIWGLKGCYPRDRYIVEDKMKRADVALFKILSIVRMWDSPEVWKSTADYYRLREIRHRLEMGGGKRVWEGNPPWEEEDNRVSL
;
A
#
# COMPACT_ATOMS: atom_id res chain seq x y z
N MET A 1 31.20 36.23 -25.62
CA MET A 1 32.22 36.15 -24.54
C MET A 1 32.29 34.72 -24.05
N ARG A 2 33.41 34.03 -24.28
CA ARG A 2 33.64 32.61 -23.92
C ARG A 2 34.35 32.57 -22.57
N ILE A 3 33.74 31.96 -21.56
CA ILE A 3 34.37 31.77 -20.26
C ILE A 3 34.70 30.29 -20.11
N SER A 4 35.97 29.99 -20.35
CA SER A 4 36.58 28.66 -20.23
C SER A 4 37.09 28.49 -18.80
N PHE A 5 36.45 27.64 -17.99
CA PHE A 5 36.98 27.26 -16.68
C PHE A 5 37.78 25.96 -16.74
N ARG A 6 39.02 26.07 -16.26
CA ARG A 6 40.09 25.06 -16.29
C ARG A 6 39.82 23.96 -15.25
N ARG A 7 40.01 22.71 -15.68
CA ARG A 7 40.11 21.51 -14.83
C ARG A 7 41.36 21.59 -13.94
N ARG A 8 41.24 21.17 -12.67
CA ARG A 8 42.37 20.73 -11.84
C ARG A 8 42.31 19.22 -11.63
N PRO A 9 43.41 18.48 -11.80
CA PRO A 9 43.50 17.09 -11.38
C PRO A 9 43.88 17.04 -9.89
N ARG A 10 43.29 16.10 -9.14
CA ARG A 10 43.74 15.77 -7.78
C ARG A 10 44.22 14.32 -7.81
N SER A 11 45.50 14.16 -7.48
CA SER A 11 46.25 12.91 -7.46
C SER A 11 45.80 11.99 -6.33
N GLY A 12 46.07 10.70 -6.53
CA GLY A 12 45.61 9.62 -5.69
C GLY A 12 46.35 9.45 -4.36
N GLY A 13 45.82 8.51 -3.59
CA GLY A 13 46.39 7.97 -2.37
C GLY A 13 45.73 6.61 -2.09
N SER A 14 46.39 5.54 -2.53
CA SER A 14 46.13 4.16 -2.10
C SER A 14 46.57 3.98 -0.65
N SER A 15 45.86 3.14 0.12
CA SER A 15 46.43 2.09 0.99
C SER A 15 45.33 1.35 1.76
N ASN A 16 45.43 0.02 1.75
CA ASN A 16 44.55 -0.97 2.36
C ASN A 16 44.58 -0.94 3.90
N SER A 17 43.48 -1.36 4.53
CA SER A 17 43.51 -2.01 5.85
C SER A 17 42.34 -3.00 5.97
N VAL A 18 42.71 -4.28 6.08
CA VAL A 18 41.86 -5.40 6.49
C VAL A 18 41.87 -5.45 8.01
N SER A 19 40.70 -5.46 8.64
CA SER A 19 40.52 -5.98 9.99
C SER A 19 39.09 -6.48 10.15
N ALA A 20 39.00 -7.80 10.28
CA ALA A 20 37.82 -8.52 10.72
C ALA A 20 37.48 -8.14 12.16
N THR A 21 36.19 -8.10 12.49
CA THR A 21 35.64 -8.55 13.78
C THR A 21 34.12 -8.56 13.74
N ASP A 22 33.59 -9.72 14.15
CA ASP A 22 32.27 -10.03 14.68
C ASP A 22 30.99 -9.67 13.89
N SER A 23 30.61 -10.65 13.07
CA SER A 23 29.24 -10.96 12.72
C SER A 23 28.42 -11.30 13.97
N THR A 24 27.90 -10.29 14.66
CA THR A 24 26.72 -10.45 15.51
C THR A 24 25.51 -10.39 14.59
N ILE A 25 25.06 -11.55 14.13
CA ILE A 25 23.83 -11.70 13.37
C ILE A 25 22.68 -11.48 14.35
N SER A 26 22.32 -10.21 14.54
CA SER A 26 21.03 -9.86 15.14
C SER A 26 19.96 -10.44 14.24
N THR A 27 19.42 -11.57 14.68
CA THR A 27 18.17 -12.14 14.18
C THR A 27 17.09 -11.16 14.58
N ALA A 28 16.96 -10.09 13.79
CA ALA A 28 15.77 -9.26 13.81
C ALA A 28 14.67 -10.14 13.25
N THR A 29 13.91 -10.73 14.17
CA THR A 29 12.57 -11.24 13.90
C THR A 29 11.82 -10.14 13.18
N SER A 30 11.77 -10.28 11.85
CA SER A 30 10.91 -9.50 10.98
C SER A 30 9.50 -9.90 11.38
N ALA A 31 8.97 -9.22 12.39
CA ALA A 31 7.56 -9.14 12.65
C ALA A 31 6.98 -8.50 11.38
N GLN A 32 6.61 -9.34 10.42
CA GLN A 32 5.65 -8.98 9.40
C GLN A 32 4.50 -8.34 10.16
N LEU A 33 4.37 -7.02 10.03
CA LEU A 33 3.19 -6.27 10.41
C LEU A 33 2.07 -6.81 9.51
N ALA A 34 1.53 -7.96 9.90
CA ALA A 34 0.23 -8.39 9.50
C ALA A 34 -0.69 -7.23 9.88
N LEU A 35 -1.20 -6.54 8.86
CA LEU A 35 -2.15 -5.47 9.02
C LEU A 35 -3.17 -5.88 10.10
N PRO A 36 -3.45 -5.03 11.10
CA PRO A 36 -4.52 -5.31 12.06
C PRO A 36 -5.78 -5.60 11.23
N SER A 37 -6.27 -6.82 11.34
CA SER A 37 -7.46 -7.25 10.63
C SER A 37 -8.63 -6.57 11.34
N LEU A 38 -9.00 -5.37 10.89
CA LEU A 38 -10.24 -4.77 11.33
C LEU A 38 -11.36 -5.78 11.06
N PRO A 39 -12.14 -6.18 12.07
CA PRO A 39 -13.22 -7.13 11.87
C PRO A 39 -14.27 -6.49 10.97
N LEU A 40 -14.28 -6.91 9.69
CA LEU A 40 -15.36 -6.55 8.78
C LEU A 40 -16.67 -7.05 9.36
N GLN A 41 -17.70 -6.20 9.37
CA GLN A 41 -19.01 -6.61 9.82
C GLN A 41 -19.50 -7.80 8.97
N PRO A 42 -20.26 -8.75 9.54
CA PRO A 42 -20.70 -9.95 8.82
C PRO A 42 -21.41 -9.67 7.48
N GLY A 43 -22.12 -8.53 7.35
CA GLY A 43 -22.77 -8.12 6.11
C GLY A 43 -21.84 -7.52 5.05
N ASP A 44 -20.62 -7.12 5.44
CA ASP A 44 -19.63 -6.54 4.54
C ASP A 44 -18.66 -7.56 3.94
N GLN A 45 -18.67 -8.78 4.48
CA GLN A 45 -17.85 -9.87 3.95
C GLN A 45 -18.32 -10.27 2.57
N PRO A 46 -17.40 -10.43 1.60
CA PRO A 46 -17.77 -10.91 0.28
C PRO A 46 -18.31 -12.34 0.38
N GLN A 47 -19.37 -12.62 -0.39
CA GLN A 47 -19.98 -13.95 -0.40
C GLN A 47 -18.94 -14.98 -0.86
N ALA A 48 -18.79 -16.06 -0.07
CA ALA A 48 -17.87 -17.13 -0.41
C ALA A 48 -18.19 -17.72 -1.79
N VAL A 49 -17.16 -17.90 -2.63
CA VAL A 49 -17.32 -18.50 -3.94
C VAL A 49 -17.52 -20.01 -3.76
N ALA A 50 -18.68 -20.53 -4.17
CA ALA A 50 -18.94 -21.97 -4.17
C ALA A 50 -17.93 -22.71 -5.07
N PRO A 51 -17.47 -23.91 -4.69
CA PRO A 51 -16.53 -24.69 -5.50
C PRO A 51 -17.10 -24.95 -6.90
N GLY A 52 -16.27 -24.74 -7.93
CA GLY A 52 -16.65 -24.88 -9.33
C GLY A 52 -17.35 -23.67 -9.96
N ARG A 53 -17.72 -22.64 -9.19
CA ARG A 53 -18.27 -21.38 -9.74
C ARG A 53 -17.15 -20.53 -10.32
N LYS A 54 -17.33 -20.09 -11.57
CA LYS A 54 -16.44 -19.16 -12.24
C LYS A 54 -16.82 -17.72 -11.92
N ILE A 55 -15.82 -16.85 -11.75
CA ILE A 55 -16.02 -15.41 -11.58
C ILE A 55 -16.70 -14.84 -12.83
N THR A 56 -17.69 -14.01 -12.61
CA THR A 56 -18.49 -13.35 -13.65
C THR A 56 -17.97 -11.95 -13.95
N ALA A 57 -18.29 -11.43 -15.14
CA ALA A 57 -17.92 -10.05 -15.50
C ALA A 57 -18.58 -9.00 -14.58
N LEU A 58 -19.76 -9.32 -14.02
CA LEU A 58 -20.45 -8.46 -13.06
C LEU A 58 -19.65 -8.31 -11.77
N GLU A 59 -19.14 -9.41 -11.22
CA GLU A 59 -18.31 -9.37 -10.01
C GLU A 59 -17.01 -8.58 -10.22
N ILE A 60 -16.38 -8.72 -11.39
CA ILE A 60 -15.19 -7.93 -11.75
C ILE A 60 -15.55 -6.44 -11.82
N ARG A 61 -16.72 -6.11 -12.37
CA ARG A 61 -17.22 -4.74 -12.40
C ARG A 61 -17.46 -4.20 -10.98
N ASP A 62 -18.05 -5.00 -10.10
CA ASP A 62 -18.29 -4.60 -8.70
C ASP A 62 -16.99 -4.34 -7.95
N LEU A 63 -15.96 -5.18 -8.15
CA LEU A 63 -14.62 -4.95 -7.61
C LEU A 63 -14.02 -3.64 -8.14
N ASN A 64 -14.16 -3.36 -9.44
CA ASN A 64 -13.69 -2.11 -10.04
C ASN A 64 -14.41 -0.87 -9.48
N GLU A 65 -15.72 -0.94 -9.25
CA GLU A 65 -16.45 0.16 -8.59
C GLU A 65 -15.98 0.36 -7.16
N LEU A 66 -15.66 -0.71 -6.43
CA LEU A 66 -15.11 -0.62 -5.09
C LEU A 66 -13.73 0.06 -5.07
N ILE A 67 -12.87 -0.26 -6.04
CA ILE A 67 -11.55 0.39 -6.24
C ILE A 67 -11.74 1.88 -6.53
N ARG A 68 -12.66 2.25 -7.42
CA ARG A 68 -12.95 3.67 -7.72
C ARG A 68 -13.46 4.42 -6.50
N LYS A 69 -14.35 3.82 -5.71
CA LYS A 69 -14.83 4.40 -4.44
C LYS A 69 -13.70 4.64 -3.46
N ARG A 70 -12.79 3.67 -3.28
CA ARG A 70 -11.60 3.83 -2.44
C ARG A 70 -10.74 4.99 -2.93
N TYR A 71 -10.45 5.05 -4.23
CA TYR A 71 -9.65 6.13 -4.80
C TYR A 71 -10.29 7.51 -4.63
N ALA A 72 -11.61 7.62 -4.82
CA ALA A 72 -12.33 8.86 -4.59
C ALA A 72 -12.18 9.33 -3.13
N LEU A 73 -12.32 8.41 -2.16
CA LEU A 73 -12.08 8.72 -0.75
C LEU A 73 -10.63 9.14 -0.49
N ASP A 74 -9.64 8.45 -1.08
CA ASP A 74 -8.22 8.82 -0.93
C ASP A 74 -7.95 10.24 -1.44
N VAL A 75 -8.52 10.61 -2.59
CA VAL A 75 -8.42 11.97 -3.14
C VAL A 75 -9.10 13.00 -2.24
N GLU A 76 -10.28 12.70 -1.72
CA GLU A 76 -10.99 13.59 -0.79
C GLU A 76 -10.22 13.78 0.53
N ILE A 77 -9.68 12.72 1.10
CA ILE A 77 -8.87 12.77 2.33
C ILE A 77 -7.62 13.61 2.08
N TRP A 78 -6.94 13.38 0.96
CA TRP A 78 -5.75 14.14 0.58
C TRP A 78 -6.04 15.62 0.36
N GLY A 79 -7.19 15.95 -0.25
CA GLY A 79 -7.64 17.33 -0.43
C GLY A 79 -7.99 18.06 0.88
N LEU A 80 -8.20 17.33 1.97
CA LEU A 80 -8.46 17.86 3.32
C LEU A 80 -7.20 17.90 4.20
N LYS A 81 -6.02 17.75 3.60
CA LYS A 81 -4.75 17.99 4.28
C LYS A 81 -4.69 19.42 4.81
N GLY A 82 -4.25 19.58 6.06
CA GLY A 82 -4.23 20.89 6.74
C GLY A 82 -5.59 21.36 7.27
N CYS A 83 -6.60 20.49 7.33
CA CYS A 83 -7.88 20.85 7.96
C CYS A 83 -7.71 21.25 9.44
N TYR A 84 -8.59 22.14 9.91
CA TYR A 84 -8.60 22.56 11.31
C TYR A 84 -8.86 21.36 12.24
N PRO A 85 -8.31 21.35 13.47
CA PRO A 85 -8.55 20.27 14.44
C PRO A 85 -10.03 19.95 14.66
N ARG A 86 -10.90 20.96 14.57
CA ARG A 86 -12.35 20.80 14.69
C ARG A 86 -12.95 19.93 13.59
N ASP A 87 -12.39 19.92 12.38
CA ASP A 87 -12.95 19.21 11.22
C ASP A 87 -12.34 17.82 11.01
N ARG A 88 -11.32 17.46 11.81
CA ARG A 88 -10.61 16.18 11.69
C ARG A 88 -11.54 14.97 11.82
N TYR A 89 -12.58 15.04 12.65
CA TYR A 89 -13.55 13.94 12.79
C TYR A 89 -14.24 13.56 11.46
N ILE A 90 -14.46 14.54 10.56
CA ILE A 90 -15.04 14.29 9.24
C ILE A 90 -14.04 13.53 8.37
N VAL A 91 -12.77 13.92 8.45
CA VAL A 91 -11.69 13.26 7.70
C VAL A 91 -11.45 11.85 8.25
N GLU A 92 -11.45 11.66 9.56
CA GLU A 92 -11.33 10.34 10.21
C GLU A 92 -12.44 9.39 9.79
N ASP A 93 -13.69 9.85 9.67
CA ASP A 93 -14.78 9.03 9.14
C ASP A 93 -14.52 8.59 7.68
N LYS A 94 -14.03 9.51 6.84
CA LYS A 94 -13.63 9.18 5.45
C LYS A 94 -12.47 8.19 5.42
N MET A 95 -11.48 8.36 6.30
CA MET A 95 -10.33 7.47 6.46
C MET A 95 -10.78 6.05 6.81
N LYS A 96 -11.67 5.92 7.80
CA LYS A 96 -12.26 4.62 8.19
C LYS A 96 -12.97 3.96 7.02
N ARG A 97 -13.82 4.70 6.30
CA ARG A 97 -14.52 4.19 5.11
C ARG A 97 -13.55 3.75 4.01
N ALA A 98 -12.50 4.52 3.79
CA ALA A 98 -11.46 4.17 2.84
C ALA A 98 -10.80 2.86 3.26
N ASP A 99 -10.37 2.74 4.52
CA ASP A 99 -9.68 1.55 5.03
C ASP A 99 -10.57 0.30 4.96
N VAL A 100 -11.84 0.40 5.32
CA VAL A 100 -12.84 -0.67 5.12
C VAL A 100 -12.93 -1.08 3.64
N ALA A 101 -12.99 -0.12 2.71
CA ALA A 101 -13.03 -0.43 1.28
C ALA A 101 -11.76 -1.17 0.82
N LEU A 102 -10.58 -0.77 1.30
CA LEU A 102 -9.32 -1.46 1.01
C LEU A 102 -9.30 -2.89 1.56
N PHE A 103 -9.75 -3.10 2.80
CA PHE A 103 -9.86 -4.44 3.39
C PHE A 103 -10.82 -5.34 2.61
N LYS A 104 -11.94 -4.78 2.13
CA LYS A 104 -12.90 -5.50 1.30
C LYS A 104 -12.31 -5.88 -0.06
N ILE A 105 -11.58 -4.97 -0.71
CA ILE A 105 -10.82 -5.26 -1.95
C ILE A 105 -9.83 -6.40 -1.72
N LEU A 106 -9.01 -6.31 -0.67
CA LEU A 106 -8.03 -7.35 -0.32
C LEU A 106 -8.69 -8.70 -0.06
N SER A 107 -9.83 -8.72 0.64
CA SER A 107 -10.57 -9.94 0.94
C SER A 107 -11.11 -10.60 -0.33
N ILE A 108 -11.69 -9.82 -1.24
CA ILE A 108 -12.17 -10.32 -2.54
C ILE A 108 -11.00 -10.90 -3.35
N VAL A 109 -9.90 -10.17 -3.46
CA VAL A 109 -8.72 -10.60 -4.23
C VAL A 109 -8.11 -11.88 -3.64
N ARG A 110 -8.03 -12.01 -2.31
CA ARG A 110 -7.56 -13.25 -1.64
C ARG A 110 -8.49 -14.42 -1.88
N MET A 111 -9.80 -14.19 -1.80
CA MET A 111 -10.81 -15.22 -2.08
C MET A 111 -10.75 -15.72 -3.52
N TRP A 112 -10.38 -14.84 -4.46
CA TRP A 112 -10.25 -15.17 -5.88
C TRP A 112 -8.87 -15.73 -6.26
N ASP A 113 -7.95 -15.90 -5.31
CA ASP A 113 -6.59 -16.39 -5.54
C ASP A 113 -6.55 -17.93 -5.66
N SER A 114 -7.40 -18.46 -6.53
CA SER A 114 -7.39 -19.86 -6.94
C SER A 114 -7.55 -19.94 -8.45
N PRO A 115 -6.70 -20.69 -9.17
CA PRO A 115 -6.82 -20.82 -10.62
C PRO A 115 -8.16 -21.45 -11.05
N GLU A 116 -8.82 -22.20 -10.16
CA GLU A 116 -10.08 -22.89 -10.42
C GLU A 116 -11.28 -21.95 -10.56
N VAL A 117 -11.24 -20.76 -9.96
CA VAL A 117 -12.36 -19.79 -10.07
C VAL A 117 -12.28 -18.94 -11.35
N TRP A 118 -11.17 -19.01 -12.08
CA TRP A 118 -10.96 -18.26 -13.32
C TRP A 118 -11.27 -19.12 -14.56
N LYS A 119 -11.73 -18.46 -15.62
CA LYS A 119 -11.91 -19.09 -16.94
C LYS A 119 -10.62 -19.09 -17.77
N SER A 120 -9.81 -18.04 -17.60
CA SER A 120 -8.57 -17.81 -18.32
C SER A 120 -7.41 -17.74 -17.34
N THR A 121 -6.35 -18.50 -17.63
CA THR A 121 -5.11 -18.48 -16.83
C THR A 121 -4.44 -17.11 -16.87
N ALA A 122 -4.56 -16.38 -17.99
CA ALA A 122 -3.99 -15.03 -18.12
C ALA A 122 -4.64 -14.05 -17.14
N ASP A 123 -5.96 -14.15 -16.94
CA ASP A 123 -6.68 -13.27 -16.00
C ASP A 123 -6.34 -13.60 -14.54
N TYR A 124 -6.15 -14.88 -14.22
CA TYR A 124 -5.64 -15.29 -12.91
C TYR A 124 -4.26 -14.68 -12.63
N TYR A 125 -3.33 -14.71 -13.59
CA TYR A 125 -2.01 -14.09 -13.40
C TYR A 125 -2.10 -12.57 -13.19
N ARG A 126 -3.00 -11.89 -13.89
CA ARG A 126 -3.26 -10.45 -13.67
C ARG A 126 -3.78 -10.18 -12.26
N LEU A 127 -4.73 -11.00 -11.76
CA LEU A 127 -5.20 -10.89 -10.38
C LEU A 127 -4.04 -11.06 -9.40
N ARG A 128 -3.18 -12.06 -9.62
CA ARG A 128 -2.02 -12.33 -8.75
C ARG A 128 -1.05 -11.15 -8.71
N GLU A 129 -0.83 -10.49 -9.85
CA GLU A 129 -0.03 -9.26 -9.90
C GLU A 129 -0.69 -8.12 -9.11
N ILE A 130 -2.00 -7.93 -9.26
CA ILE A 130 -2.75 -6.94 -8.48
C ILE A 130 -2.64 -7.24 -6.99
N ARG A 131 -2.83 -8.50 -6.57
CA ARG A 131 -2.67 -8.95 -5.19
C ARG A 131 -1.27 -8.61 -4.68
N HIS A 132 -0.25 -8.95 -5.45
CA HIS A 132 1.14 -8.68 -5.08
C HIS A 132 1.39 -7.18 -4.89
N ARG A 133 0.89 -6.33 -5.80
CA ARG A 133 0.99 -4.86 -5.67
C ARG A 133 0.24 -4.35 -4.44
N LEU A 134 -0.96 -4.89 -4.19
CA LEU A 134 -1.75 -4.54 -3.02
C LEU A 134 -1.08 -4.98 -1.72
N GLU A 135 -0.43 -6.14 -1.65
CA GLU A 135 0.17 -6.66 -0.41
C GLU A 135 1.61 -6.16 -0.17
N MET A 136 2.43 -6.11 -1.22
CA MET A 136 3.88 -5.86 -1.15
C MET A 136 4.32 -4.51 -1.71
N GLY A 137 3.52 -3.88 -2.58
CA GLY A 137 3.95 -2.76 -3.42
C GLY A 137 4.21 -1.43 -2.71
N GLY A 138 4.18 -1.35 -1.38
CA GLY A 138 4.49 -0.15 -0.59
C GLY A 138 3.59 1.09 -0.82
N GLY A 139 2.78 1.11 -1.88
CA GLY A 139 1.97 2.25 -2.30
C GLY A 139 0.56 2.29 -1.72
N LYS A 140 0.18 1.33 -0.88
CA LYS A 140 -1.12 1.37 -0.17
C LYS A 140 -0.94 2.10 1.17
N ARG A 141 -1.62 3.24 1.32
CA ARG A 141 -1.70 3.93 2.59
C ARG A 141 -2.90 3.41 3.38
N VAL A 142 -2.66 2.88 4.58
CA VAL A 142 -3.71 2.68 5.58
C VAL A 142 -3.79 3.99 6.37
N TRP A 143 -4.96 4.62 6.32
CA TRP A 143 -5.13 5.95 6.86
C TRP A 143 -5.18 5.96 8.38
N GLU A 144 -5.79 4.95 9.01
CA GLU A 144 -5.93 4.84 10.47
C GLU A 144 -4.62 5.05 11.25
N GLY A 145 -3.47 4.67 10.68
CA GLY A 145 -2.14 4.88 11.30
C GLY A 145 -1.25 5.91 10.60
N ASN A 146 -1.74 6.59 9.56
CA ASN A 146 -0.98 7.62 8.83
C ASN A 146 -1.92 8.74 8.34
N PRO A 147 -2.49 9.54 9.25
CA PRO A 147 -3.37 10.63 8.90
C PRO A 147 -2.65 11.72 8.08
N PRO A 148 -3.36 12.47 7.22
CA PRO A 148 -2.74 13.44 6.32
C PRO A 148 -2.08 14.63 7.03
N TRP A 149 -2.42 14.91 8.29
CA TRP A 149 -1.87 16.03 9.08
C TRP A 149 -0.55 15.71 9.81
N GLU A 150 -0.15 14.44 9.97
CA GLU A 150 1.11 14.09 10.63
C GLU A 150 2.36 14.37 9.77
N GLU A 151 2.19 14.52 8.45
CA GLU A 151 3.30 14.81 7.53
C GLU A 151 3.86 16.24 7.66
N GLU A 152 3.11 17.15 8.28
CA GLU A 152 3.50 18.57 8.41
C GLU A 152 4.37 18.83 9.64
N ASP A 153 4.10 18.17 10.77
CA ASP A 153 4.88 18.33 12.01
C ASP A 153 6.34 17.87 11.87
N ASN A 154 6.59 16.87 11.02
CA ASN A 154 7.95 16.36 10.78
C ASN A 154 8.85 17.31 9.94
N ARG A 155 8.29 18.37 9.33
CA ARG A 155 9.08 19.35 8.57
C ARG A 155 9.51 20.57 9.38
N VAL A 156 8.89 20.80 10.54
CA VAL A 156 9.19 21.96 11.42
C VAL A 156 10.24 21.63 12.48
N SER A 157 10.62 20.35 12.61
CA SER A 157 11.58 19.85 13.60
C SER A 157 13.02 19.69 13.06
N LEU A 158 13.36 20.28 11.91
CA LEU A 158 14.70 20.34 11.31
C LEU A 158 15.21 21.78 11.27
#